data_AF-A0A917QJA1-F1
#
_entry.id   AF-A0A917QJA1-F1
#
_cell.length_a   1.000
_cell.length_b   1.000
_cell.length_c   1.000
_cell.angle_alpha   90.00
_cell.angle_beta   90.00
_cell.angle_gamma   90.00
#
_symmetry.space_group_name_H-M   'P 1'
#
loop_
_entity.id
_entity.type
_entity.pdbx_description
1 polymer ?
#
loop_
_entity_poly.entity_id
_entity_poly.type
_entity_poly.pdbx_seq_one_letter_code
_entity_poly.pdbx_strand_id
1 'polypeptide(L)'
;MDSQFSVDMDELDQIVARISGLAGYVAEHLDQIDDQVATLKGGTWEGLAADAYQVAHTQWITGAQEFAEGLRDMSAAAKSAHTRYGNAADLNKKMLGSG
;
A
#
# COMPACT_ATOMS: atom_id res chain seq x y z
N MET A 1 -1.29 -33.37 8.47
CA MET A 1 -0.54 -32.28 9.14
C MET A 1 -0.82 -31.03 8.32
N ASP A 2 -1.86 -30.29 8.68
CA ASP A 2 -2.12 -28.99 8.04
C ASP A 2 -0.98 -28.06 8.44
N SER A 3 -0.19 -27.65 7.46
CA SER A 3 0.81 -26.61 7.66
C SER A 3 0.02 -25.34 7.97
N GLN A 4 -0.11 -25.00 9.24
CA GLN A 4 -0.79 -23.79 9.67
C GLN A 4 0.05 -22.61 9.15
N PHE A 5 -0.37 -22.03 8.04
CA PHE A 5 0.12 -20.74 7.59
C PHE A 5 -0.24 -19.73 8.68
N SER A 6 0.75 -19.36 9.50
CA SER A 6 0.65 -18.30 10.49
C SER A 6 1.28 -17.06 9.87
N VAL A 7 0.45 -16.04 9.66
CA VAL A 7 0.92 -14.72 9.25
C VAL A 7 1.30 -13.96 10.51
N ASP A 8 2.55 -13.51 10.59
CA ASP A 8 2.98 -12.55 11.60
C ASP A 8 2.34 -11.20 11.29
N MET A 9 1.39 -10.80 12.13
CA MET A 9 0.63 -9.56 11.93
C MET A 9 1.46 -8.31 12.22
N ASP A 10 2.47 -8.42 13.08
CA ASP A 10 3.37 -7.31 13.39
C ASP A 10 4.33 -7.07 12.22
N GLU A 11 4.84 -8.15 11.61
CA GLU A 11 5.65 -8.06 10.38
C GLU A 11 4.85 -7.48 9.21
N LEU A 12 3.59 -7.93 9.04
CA LEU A 12 2.70 -7.41 8.00
C LEU A 12 2.47 -5.90 8.15
N ASP A 13 2.23 -5.42 9.38
CA ASP A 13 2.07 -4.00 9.66
C ASP A 13 3.33 -3.19 9.39
N GLN A 14 4.50 -3.74 9.72
CA GLN A 14 5.78 -3.10 9.41
C GLN A 14 5.98 -2.96 7.90
N ILE A 15 5.65 -4.00 7.12
CA ILE A 15 5.74 -3.96 5.65
C ILE A 15 4.79 -2.92 5.08
N VAL A 16 3.53 -2.87 5.55
CA VAL A 16 2.54 -1.87 5.15
C VAL A 16 3.04 -0.46 5.44
N ALA A 17 3.59 -0.22 6.63
CA ALA A 17 4.12 1.08 7.03
C ALA A 17 5.30 1.51 6.16
N ARG A 18 6.24 0.60 5.88
CA ARG A 18 7.42 0.87 5.03
C ARG A 18 7.02 1.19 3.59
N ILE A 19 6.10 0.42 3.00
CA ILE A 19 5.61 0.65 1.64
C ILE A 19 4.79 1.94 1.56
N SER A 20 3.96 2.22 2.57
CA SER A 20 3.25 3.50 2.70
C SER A 20 4.20 4.69 2.71
N GLY A 21 5.27 4.61 3.50
CA GLY A 21 6.30 5.66 3.57
C GLY A 21 7.03 5.83 2.24
N LEU A 22 7.37 4.73 1.56
CA LEU A 22 8.00 4.77 0.24
C LEU A 22 7.09 5.42 -0.81
N ALA A 23 5.79 5.09 -0.81
CA ALA A 23 4.84 5.72 -1.74
C ALA A 23 4.73 7.22 -1.51
N GLY A 24 4.70 7.67 -0.25
CA GLY A 24 4.75 9.10 0.09
C GLY A 24 6.04 9.77 -0.37
N TYR A 25 7.19 9.12 -0.15
CA TYR A 25 8.49 9.61 -0.61
C TYR A 25 8.56 9.74 -2.14
N VAL A 26 8.02 8.77 -2.87
CA VAL A 26 7.94 8.81 -4.34
C VAL A 26 7.04 9.95 -4.80
N ALA A 27 5.87 10.12 -4.20
CA ALA A 27 4.95 11.22 -4.54
C ALA A 27 5.63 12.58 -4.33
N GLU A 28 6.28 12.79 -3.18
CA GLU A 28 7.01 14.04 -2.90
C GLU A 28 8.13 14.30 -3.92
N HIS A 29 8.89 13.28 -4.32
CA HIS A 29 9.93 13.43 -5.34
C HIS A 29 9.35 13.72 -6.72
N LEU A 30 8.21 13.13 -7.06
CA LEU A 30 7.53 13.44 -8.31
C LEU A 30 7.01 14.88 -8.33
N ASP A 31 6.44 15.37 -7.22
CA ASP A 31 6.02 16.76 -7.08
C ASP A 31 7.22 17.71 -7.25
N GLN A 32 8.37 17.40 -6.64
CA GLN A 32 9.60 18.18 -6.83
C GLN A 32 10.08 18.21 -8.29
N ILE A 33 9.95 17.09 -9.02
CA ILE A 33 10.27 17.04 -10.45
C ILE A 33 9.27 17.91 -11.24
N ASP A 34 7.97 17.88 -10.91
CA ASP A 34 6.98 18.72 -11.59
C ASP A 34 7.23 20.21 -11.36
N ASP A 35 7.59 20.61 -10.14
CA ASP A 35 8.00 21.98 -9.82
C ASP A 35 9.21 22.41 -10.68
N GLN A 36 10.23 21.54 -10.80
CA GLN A 36 11.39 21.81 -11.65
C GLN A 36 11.00 21.91 -13.13
N VAL A 37 10.14 21.02 -13.63
CA VAL A 37 9.63 21.06 -15.01
C VAL A 37 8.82 22.34 -15.25
N ALA A 38 8.05 22.81 -14.28
CA ALA A 38 7.28 24.05 -14.37
C ALA A 38 8.21 25.27 -14.57
N THR A 39 9.42 25.27 -14.00
CA THR A 39 10.41 26.34 -14.26
C THR A 39 10.87 26.41 -15.73
N LEU A 40 10.77 25.29 -16.47
CA LEU A 40 11.16 25.18 -17.87
C LEU A 40 10.03 25.57 -18.84
N LYS A 41 8.79 25.65 -18.35
CA LYS A 41 7.61 26.07 -19.15
C LYS A 41 7.61 27.56 -19.50
N GLY A 42 8.54 28.37 -18.98
CA GLY A 42 8.72 29.78 -19.34
C GLY A 42 9.24 30.07 -20.77
N GLY A 43 9.29 29.07 -21.66
CA GLY A 43 9.54 29.29 -23.09
C GLY A 43 10.24 28.16 -23.87
N THR A 44 10.56 27.00 -23.27
CA THR A 44 11.37 25.97 -23.96
C THR A 44 10.80 24.55 -23.95
N TRP A 45 9.91 24.21 -23.02
CA TRP A 45 9.33 22.86 -22.92
C TRP A 45 7.82 22.88 -23.13
N GLU A 46 7.42 22.70 -24.39
CA GLU A 46 6.03 22.56 -24.84
C GLU A 46 5.91 21.43 -25.88
N GLY A 47 4.67 20.99 -26.16
CA GLY A 47 4.37 19.98 -27.18
C GLY A 47 4.41 18.54 -26.67
N LEU A 48 4.52 17.59 -27.60
CA LEU A 48 4.27 16.15 -27.36
C LEU A 48 5.04 15.56 -26.16
N ALA A 49 6.28 16.01 -25.93
CA ALA A 49 7.09 15.54 -24.81
C ALA A 49 6.61 16.09 -23.45
N ALA A 50 6.10 17.33 -23.40
CA ALA A 50 5.49 17.89 -22.20
C ALA A 50 4.20 17.14 -21.83
N ASP A 51 3.37 16.87 -22.84
CA ASP A 51 2.11 16.15 -22.64
C ASP A 51 2.36 14.71 -22.19
N ALA A 52 3.31 14.02 -22.81
CA ALA A 52 3.70 12.66 -22.42
C ALA A 52 4.25 12.61 -20.99
N TYR A 53 5.05 13.60 -20.58
CA TYR A 53 5.52 13.72 -19.20
C TYR A 53 4.35 13.87 -18.22
N GLN A 54 3.40 14.77 -18.48
CA GLN A 54 2.25 15.00 -17.59
C GLN A 54 1.39 13.74 -17.43
N VAL A 55 1.19 12.99 -18.52
CA VAL A 55 0.51 11.69 -18.48
C VAL A 55 1.28 10.69 -17.62
N ALA A 56 2.59 10.56 -17.83
CA ALA A 56 3.43 9.63 -17.08
C ALA A 56 3.50 9.98 -15.59
N HIS A 57 3.67 11.26 -15.26
CA HIS A 57 3.69 11.78 -13.91
C HIS A 57 2.39 11.45 -13.16
N THR A 58 1.24 11.71 -13.79
CA THR A 58 -0.08 11.37 -13.23
C THR A 58 -0.20 9.86 -12.98
N GLN A 59 0.22 9.03 -13.94
CA GLN A 59 0.19 7.57 -13.77
C GLN A 59 1.06 7.09 -12.62
N TRP A 60 2.23 7.69 -12.42
CA TRP A 60 3.14 7.31 -11.35
C TRP A 60 2.61 7.68 -9.97
N ILE A 61 2.07 8.89 -9.80
CA ILE A 61 1.46 9.30 -8.53
C ILE A 61 0.28 8.40 -8.18
N THR A 62 -0.65 8.22 -9.13
CA THR A 62 -1.82 7.36 -8.92
C THR A 62 -1.40 5.92 -8.62
N GLY A 63 -0.47 5.34 -9.39
CA GLY A 63 -0.01 3.97 -9.18
C GLY A 63 0.68 3.76 -7.83
N ALA A 64 1.46 4.74 -7.36
CA ALA A 64 2.09 4.66 -6.04
C ALA A 64 1.06 4.69 -4.90
N GLN A 65 0.03 5.53 -5.03
CA GLN A 65 -1.06 5.63 -4.06
C GLN A 65 -1.91 4.35 -4.04
N GLU A 66 -2.36 3.88 -5.20
CA GLU A 66 -3.16 2.65 -5.35
C GLU A 66 -2.42 1.43 -4.79
N PHE A 67 -1.11 1.32 -5.04
CA PHE A 67 -0.30 0.23 -4.50
C PHE A 67 -0.24 0.25 -2.96
N ALA A 68 -0.02 1.43 -2.36
CA ALA A 68 0.02 1.56 -0.91
C ALA A 68 -1.35 1.31 -0.26
N GLU A 69 -2.44 1.77 -0.88
CA GLU A 69 -3.81 1.52 -0.42
C GLU A 69 -4.17 0.03 -0.51
N GLY A 70 -3.93 -0.61 -1.65
CA GLY A 70 -4.22 -2.03 -1.83
C GLY A 70 -3.49 -2.91 -0.80
N LEU A 71 -2.26 -2.56 -0.43
CA LEU A 71 -1.52 -3.29 0.60
C LEU A 71 -2.12 -3.08 2.01
N ARG A 72 -2.60 -1.87 2.33
CA ARG A 72 -3.30 -1.61 3.60
C ARG A 72 -4.59 -2.41 3.68
N ASP A 73 -5.35 -2.48 2.59
CA ASP A 73 -6.58 -3.26 2.51
C ASP A 73 -6.31 -4.76 2.71
N MET A 74 -5.25 -5.28 2.07
CA MET A 74 -4.80 -6.65 2.29
C MET A 74 -4.42 -6.91 3.76
N SER A 75 -3.71 -5.99 4.42
CA SER A 75 -3.38 -6.11 5.85
C SER A 75 -4.63 -6.11 6.74
N ALA A 76 -5.57 -5.20 6.49
CA ALA A 76 -6.84 -5.16 7.21
C ALA A 76 -7.63 -6.47 7.04
N ALA A 77 -7.68 -7.02 5.83
CA ALA A 77 -8.32 -8.30 5.54
C ALA A 77 -7.65 -9.46 6.28
N ALA A 78 -6.31 -9.51 6.30
CA ALA A 78 -5.54 -10.53 7.02
C ALA A 78 -5.81 -10.51 8.53
N LYS A 79 -5.83 -9.33 9.15
CA LYS A 79 -6.17 -9.15 10.57
C LYS A 79 -7.59 -9.61 10.90
N SER A 80 -8.53 -9.26 10.02
CA SER A 80 -9.94 -9.68 10.16
C SER A 80 -10.08 -11.20 10.10
N ALA A 81 -9.40 -11.85 9.16
CA ALA A 81 -9.39 -13.31 9.04
C ALA A 81 -8.79 -13.97 10.29
N HIS A 82 -7.64 -13.51 10.76
CA HIS A 82 -6.99 -14.05 11.96
C HIS A 82 -7.85 -13.92 13.21
N THR A 83 -8.51 -12.76 13.42
CA THR A 83 -9.44 -12.56 14.53
C THR A 83 -10.60 -13.54 14.49
N ARG A 84 -11.21 -13.75 13.30
CA ARG A 84 -12.33 -14.69 13.14
C ARG A 84 -11.91 -16.13 13.43
N TYR A 85 -10.74 -16.55 12.95
CA TYR A 85 -10.22 -17.90 13.21
C TYR A 85 -9.82 -18.11 14.68
N GLY A 86 -9.19 -17.13 15.32
CA GLY A 86 -8.85 -17.17 16.74
C GLY A 86 -10.09 -17.28 17.63
N ASN A 87 -11.09 -16.44 17.40
CA ASN A 87 -12.34 -16.46 18.15
C ASN A 87 -13.09 -17.81 18.00
N ALA A 88 -13.13 -18.36 16.79
CA ALA A 88 -13.74 -19.66 16.55
C ALA A 88 -12.99 -20.79 17.27
N ALA A 89 -11.66 -20.76 17.27
CA ALA A 89 -10.84 -21.75 17.98
C ALA A 89 -11.04 -21.68 19.50
N ASP A 90 -11.11 -20.49 20.07
CA ASP A 90 -11.31 -20.30 21.52
C ASP A 90 -12.72 -20.68 21.97
N LEU A 91 -13.74 -20.38 21.16
CA LEU A 91 -15.12 -20.83 21.42
C LEU A 91 -15.22 -22.35 21.40
N ASN A 92 -14.61 -23.01 20.41
CA ASN A 92 -14.58 -24.46 20.32
C ASN A 92 -13.85 -25.09 21.51
N LYS A 93 -12.70 -24.52 21.94
CA LYS A 93 -11.99 -24.99 23.15
C LYS A 93 -12.84 -24.86 24.41
N LYS A 94 -13.56 -23.75 24.58
CA LYS A 94 -14.46 -23.55 25.73
C LYS A 94 -15.61 -24.56 25.73
N MET A 95 -16.26 -24.78 24.59
CA MET A 95 -17.37 -25.73 24.47
C MET A 95 -16.94 -27.19 24.68
N LEU A 96 -15.77 -27.57 24.15
CA LEU A 96 -15.25 -28.94 24.26
C LEU A 96 -14.59 -29.23 25.61
N GLY A 97 -14.07 -28.22 26.31
CA GLY A 97 -13.47 -28.36 27.64
C GLY A 97 -14.45 -28.24 28.81
N SER A 98 -15.70 -27.84 28.53
CA SER A 98 -16.78 -27.74 29.52
C SER A 98 -17.71 -28.97 29.57
N GLY A 99 -17.34 -30.08 28.94
CA GLY A 99 -18.04 -31.37 28.99
C GLY A 99 -17.22 -32.42 29.73
#